data_AF-A0A1B6H6K8-F1
#
_entry.id   AF-A0A1B6H6K8-F1
#
_cell.length_a   1.000
_cell.length_b   1.000
_cell.length_c   1.000
_cell.angle_alpha   90.00
_cell.angle_beta   90.00
_cell.angle_gamma   90.00
#
_symmetry.space_group_name_H-M   'P 1'
#
loop_
_entity.id
_entity.type
_entity.pdbx_description
1 polymer ?
#
loop_
_entity_poly.entity_id
_entity_poly.type
_entity_poly.pdbx_seq_one_letter_code
_entity_poly.pdbx_strand_id
1 'polypeptide(L)'
;MDGHATNDLEREQDSVVAYANRWQANPPSERCTSSVEEDACVDAASQQSAHEFCNRLMVDKRFEACRKFLPTRQYYEACRWDYCSCRDWNQKACGCRSIAMFVRDCLQHGEKSVENWRDEDNCPVECSGGRVYKACGPASVATCMTGDIELLSSQCEEG
;
A
#
# COMPACT_ATOMS: atom_id res chain seq x y z
N MET A 1 19.05 9.20 5.31
CA MET A 1 18.15 9.99 4.45
C MET A 1 18.57 11.43 4.60
N ASP A 2 19.10 12.03 3.53
CA ASP A 2 19.55 13.43 3.46
C ASP A 2 18.42 14.38 2.99
N GLY A 3 17.28 13.83 2.55
CA GLY A 3 16.10 14.58 2.13
C GLY A 3 16.07 14.94 0.65
N HIS A 4 16.99 14.42 -0.17
CA HIS A 4 17.11 14.74 -1.58
C HIS A 4 16.71 13.56 -2.47
N ALA A 5 15.40 13.35 -2.68
CA ALA A 5 14.89 12.18 -3.42
C ALA A 5 15.48 11.97 -4.83
N THR A 6 16.00 13.02 -5.48
CA THR A 6 16.61 12.91 -6.81
C THR A 6 17.99 12.25 -6.81
N ASN A 7 18.67 12.19 -5.66
CA ASN A 7 19.99 11.57 -5.56
C ASN A 7 19.96 10.16 -4.98
N ASP A 8 18.77 9.65 -4.62
CA ASP A 8 18.61 8.33 -3.99
C ASP A 8 19.17 7.20 -4.88
N LEU A 9 19.18 7.41 -6.20
CA LEU A 9 19.66 6.44 -7.21
C LEU A 9 20.93 6.88 -7.97
N GLU A 10 21.53 8.03 -7.64
CA GLU A 10 22.58 8.67 -8.46
C GLU A 10 23.79 7.76 -8.75
N ARG A 11 24.15 6.90 -7.78
CA ARG A 11 25.28 5.97 -7.94
C ARG A 11 25.04 4.87 -8.98
N GLU A 12 23.80 4.65 -9.39
CA GLU A 12 23.38 3.52 -10.21
C GLU A 12 22.66 3.97 -11.49
N GLN A 13 23.01 5.16 -12.01
CA GLN A 13 22.46 5.73 -13.26
C GLN A 13 20.93 5.76 -13.30
N ASP A 14 20.31 6.07 -12.15
CA ASP A 14 18.84 6.11 -11.99
C ASP A 14 18.13 4.76 -12.22
N SER A 15 18.87 3.65 -12.26
CA SER A 15 18.30 2.31 -12.40
C SER A 15 17.87 1.75 -11.05
N VAL A 16 16.55 1.61 -10.87
CA VAL A 16 15.95 0.96 -9.70
C VAL A 16 16.47 -0.47 -9.53
N VAL A 17 16.60 -1.22 -10.63
CA VAL A 17 17.09 -2.61 -10.62
C VAL A 17 18.55 -2.70 -10.19
N ALA A 18 19.43 -1.87 -10.76
CA ALA A 18 20.85 -1.87 -10.38
C ALA A 18 21.02 -1.49 -8.90
N TYR A 19 20.28 -0.48 -8.45
CA TYR A 19 20.23 -0.09 -7.05
C TYR A 19 19.75 -1.23 -6.15
N ALA A 20 18.63 -1.86 -6.46
CA ALA A 20 18.08 -2.97 -5.67
C ALA A 20 19.04 -4.18 -5.59
N ASN A 21 19.67 -4.56 -6.72
CA ASN A 21 20.60 -5.69 -6.77
C ASN A 21 21.84 -5.47 -5.89
N ARG A 22 22.24 -4.23 -5.65
CA ARG A 22 23.37 -3.90 -4.75
C ARG A 22 23.07 -4.16 -3.28
N TRP A 23 21.79 -4.14 -2.91
CA TRP A 23 21.31 -4.47 -1.57
C TRP A 23 20.97 -5.96 -1.41
N GLN A 24 21.29 -6.80 -2.40
CA GLN A 24 21.06 -8.23 -2.34
C GLN A 24 21.88 -8.88 -1.22
N ALA A 25 21.19 -9.54 -0.28
CA ALA A 25 21.83 -10.37 0.74
C ALA A 25 21.98 -11.80 0.21
N ASN A 26 23.20 -12.34 0.26
CA ASN A 26 23.50 -13.72 -0.14
C ASN A 26 23.94 -14.52 1.10
N PRO A 27 23.00 -15.08 1.88
CA PRO A 27 23.34 -15.92 3.03
C PRO A 27 24.11 -17.17 2.58
N PRO A 28 24.89 -17.82 3.47
CA PRO A 28 25.74 -18.96 3.07
C PRO A 28 24.98 -20.14 2.44
N SER A 29 23.71 -20.31 2.77
CA SER A 29 22.85 -21.41 2.32
C SER A 29 22.11 -21.14 1.01
N GLU A 30 22.06 -19.89 0.54
CA GLU A 30 21.24 -19.52 -0.60
C GLU A 30 21.85 -18.34 -1.36
N ARG A 31 21.85 -18.44 -2.68
CA ARG A 31 22.24 -17.32 -3.54
C ARG A 31 21.00 -16.84 -4.26
N CYS A 32 20.65 -15.59 -4.03
CA CYS A 32 19.59 -14.95 -4.77
C CYS A 32 20.10 -14.65 -6.20
N THR A 33 19.31 -14.98 -7.22
CA THR A 33 19.57 -14.50 -8.58
C THR A 33 19.00 -13.10 -8.73
N SER A 34 19.71 -12.22 -9.43
CA SER A 34 19.19 -10.89 -9.78
C SER A 34 17.89 -11.03 -10.58
N SER A 35 16.82 -10.37 -10.15
CA SER A 35 15.55 -10.33 -10.86
C SER A 35 15.64 -9.42 -12.10
N VAL A 36 14.99 -9.84 -13.19
CA VAL A 36 14.77 -9.02 -14.39
C VAL A 36 13.44 -8.30 -14.22
N GLU A 37 13.35 -7.05 -14.69
CA GLU A 37 12.08 -6.33 -14.79
C GLU A 37 11.14 -7.06 -15.76
N GLU A 38 10.14 -7.72 -15.21
CA GLU A 38 8.92 -8.03 -15.96
C GLU A 38 7.81 -7.15 -15.41
N ASP A 39 7.19 -6.36 -16.30
CA ASP A 39 5.94 -5.67 -15.97
C ASP A 39 4.91 -6.73 -15.57
N ALA A 40 4.34 -6.60 -14.37
CA ALA A 40 3.36 -7.56 -13.87
C ALA A 40 2.11 -7.62 -14.78
N CYS A 41 1.75 -6.51 -15.42
CA CYS A 41 0.63 -6.44 -16.35
C CYS A 41 1.08 -6.71 -17.79
N VAL A 42 1.40 -7.97 -18.12
CA VAL A 42 1.96 -8.35 -19.44
C VAL A 42 0.99 -8.22 -20.62
N ASP A 43 -0.32 -8.36 -20.39
CA ASP A 43 -1.33 -8.35 -21.45
C ASP A 43 -2.33 -7.19 -21.32
N ALA A 44 -2.87 -6.75 -22.46
CA ALA A 44 -3.77 -5.60 -22.53
C ALA A 44 -5.04 -5.77 -21.68
N ALA A 45 -5.55 -6.99 -21.50
CA ALA A 45 -6.74 -7.24 -20.69
C ALA A 45 -6.44 -7.04 -19.19
N SER A 46 -5.28 -7.52 -18.73
CA SER A 46 -4.79 -7.30 -17.36
C SER A 46 -4.53 -5.82 -17.08
N GLN A 47 -3.91 -5.11 -18.02
CA GLN A 47 -3.66 -3.67 -17.92
C GLN A 47 -4.96 -2.89 -17.80
N GLN A 48 -5.97 -3.23 -18.61
CA GLN A 48 -7.28 -2.59 -18.59
C GLN A 48 -8.02 -2.86 -17.27
N SER A 49 -8.04 -4.12 -16.81
CA SER A 49 -8.71 -4.48 -15.55
C SER A 49 -8.06 -3.81 -14.33
N ALA A 50 -6.73 -3.77 -14.30
CA ALA A 50 -5.98 -3.07 -13.26
C ALA A 50 -6.25 -1.55 -13.30
N HIS A 51 -6.27 -0.95 -14.50
CA HIS A 51 -6.62 0.45 -14.69
C HIS A 51 -8.02 0.76 -14.16
N GLU A 52 -9.05 0.03 -14.60
CA GLU A 52 -10.44 0.24 -14.19
C GLU A 52 -10.60 0.14 -12.66
N PHE A 53 -10.01 -0.89 -12.06
CA PHE A 53 -10.07 -1.11 -10.62
C PHE A 53 -9.36 0.00 -9.83
N CYS A 54 -8.09 0.27 -10.12
CA CYS A 54 -7.28 1.23 -9.38
C CYS A 54 -7.74 2.68 -9.61
N ASN A 55 -8.11 3.03 -10.85
CA ASN A 55 -8.63 4.35 -11.16
C ASN A 55 -9.93 4.63 -10.41
N ARG A 56 -10.87 3.67 -10.37
CA ARG A 56 -12.14 3.81 -9.65
C ARG A 56 -11.93 4.13 -8.16
N LEU A 57 -11.00 3.44 -7.51
CA LEU A 57 -10.66 3.72 -6.11
C LEU A 57 -10.00 5.10 -5.95
N MET A 58 -9.07 5.45 -6.83
CA MET A 58 -8.33 6.72 -6.73
C MET A 58 -9.19 7.96 -7.01
N VAL A 59 -10.26 7.85 -7.79
CA VAL A 59 -11.19 8.96 -8.07
C VAL A 59 -12.32 9.09 -7.04
N ASP A 60 -12.34 8.25 -6.02
CA ASP A 60 -13.34 8.33 -4.95
C ASP A 60 -13.37 9.73 -4.31
N LYS A 61 -14.57 10.25 -4.05
CA LYS A 61 -14.73 11.62 -3.51
C LYS A 61 -14.12 11.77 -2.12
N ARG A 62 -14.10 10.70 -1.31
CA ARG A 62 -13.44 10.69 0.02
C ARG A 62 -11.95 11.05 -0.09
N PHE A 63 -11.32 10.75 -1.22
CA PHE A 63 -9.88 11.00 -1.40
C PHE A 63 -9.58 12.42 -1.90
N GLU A 64 -10.58 13.25 -2.20
CA GLU A 64 -10.39 14.55 -2.86
C GLU A 64 -9.44 15.48 -2.10
N ALA A 65 -9.55 15.54 -0.77
CA ALA A 65 -8.66 16.35 0.05
C ALA A 65 -7.22 15.81 0.00
N CYS A 66 -7.03 14.51 0.17
CA CYS A 66 -5.74 13.82 0.07
C CYS A 66 -5.02 14.08 -1.25
N ARG A 67 -5.77 14.03 -2.37
CA ARG A 67 -5.21 14.21 -3.73
C ARG A 67 -4.56 15.59 -3.94
N LYS A 68 -4.86 16.58 -3.10
CA LYS A 68 -4.30 17.94 -3.20
C LYS A 68 -2.86 18.03 -2.70
N PHE A 69 -2.44 17.10 -1.83
CA PHE A 69 -1.12 17.16 -1.20
C PHE A 69 -0.32 15.85 -1.27
N LEU A 70 -0.94 14.71 -1.58
CA LEU A 70 -0.23 13.44 -1.79
C LEU A 70 0.05 13.14 -3.27
N PRO A 71 1.17 12.49 -3.60
CA PRO A 71 1.53 12.10 -4.97
C PRO A 71 0.71 10.88 -5.44
N THR A 72 -0.54 11.10 -5.83
CA THR A 72 -1.51 10.06 -6.25
C THR A 72 -1.01 9.09 -7.31
N ARG A 73 -0.18 9.56 -8.25
CA ARG A 73 0.35 8.72 -9.33
C ARG A 73 1.12 7.50 -8.81
N GLN A 74 1.91 7.64 -7.75
CA GLN A 74 2.74 6.55 -7.23
C GLN A 74 1.89 5.43 -6.63
N TYR A 75 0.86 5.79 -5.85
CA TYR A 75 -0.09 4.82 -5.29
C TYR A 75 -0.94 4.15 -6.37
N TYR A 76 -1.33 4.88 -7.42
CA TYR A 76 -2.04 4.31 -8.56
C TYR A 76 -1.20 3.28 -9.33
N GLU A 77 0.07 3.59 -9.63
CA GLU A 77 0.96 2.63 -10.32
C GLU A 77 1.26 1.42 -9.44
N ALA A 78 1.47 1.62 -8.13
CA ALA A 78 1.63 0.53 -7.18
C ALA A 78 0.39 -0.38 -7.13
N CYS A 79 -0.82 0.21 -7.09
CA CYS A 79 -2.07 -0.55 -7.16
C CYS A 79 -2.16 -1.40 -8.44
N ARG A 80 -1.81 -0.83 -9.61
CA ARG A 80 -1.85 -1.57 -10.87
C ARG A 80 -0.88 -2.74 -10.87
N TRP A 81 0.35 -2.49 -10.43
CA TRP A 81 1.37 -3.51 -10.37
C TRP A 81 0.99 -4.64 -9.40
N ASP A 82 0.54 -4.31 -8.19
CA ASP A 82 0.10 -5.28 -7.18
C ASP A 82 -1.14 -6.07 -7.60
N TYR A 83 -2.07 -5.42 -8.31
CA TYR A 83 -3.23 -6.08 -8.89
C TYR A 83 -2.79 -7.15 -9.90
N CYS A 84 -1.85 -6.81 -10.77
CA CYS A 84 -1.37 -7.73 -11.80
C CYS A 84 -0.41 -8.79 -11.26
N SER A 85 0.36 -8.51 -10.21
CA SER A 85 1.30 -9.49 -9.63
C SER A 85 0.60 -10.58 -8.82
N CYS A 86 -0.62 -10.32 -8.32
CA CYS A 86 -1.43 -11.26 -7.54
C CYS A 86 -2.42 -12.11 -8.34
N ARG A 87 -2.07 -12.57 -9.55
CA ARG A 87 -2.99 -13.33 -10.44
C ARG A 87 -3.52 -14.62 -9.79
N ASP A 88 -2.67 -15.31 -9.04
CA ASP A 88 -2.97 -16.64 -8.48
C ASP A 88 -3.73 -16.60 -7.14
N TRP A 89 -4.04 -15.42 -6.62
CA TRP A 89 -4.71 -15.28 -5.32
C TRP A 89 -5.95 -14.40 -5.39
N ASN A 90 -5.79 -13.09 -5.19
CA ASN A 90 -6.88 -12.12 -5.28
C ASN A 90 -6.31 -10.77 -5.67
N GLN A 91 -6.34 -10.50 -6.98
CA GLN A 91 -5.82 -9.28 -7.60
C GLN A 91 -6.40 -8.01 -6.96
N LYS A 92 -7.74 -8.01 -6.70
CA LYS A 92 -8.41 -6.88 -6.05
C LYS A 92 -7.86 -6.67 -4.64
N ALA A 93 -7.72 -7.73 -3.84
CA ALA A 93 -7.20 -7.63 -2.48
C ALA A 93 -5.77 -7.06 -2.43
N CYS A 94 -4.90 -7.44 -3.38
CA CYS A 94 -3.55 -6.88 -3.47
C CYS A 94 -3.58 -5.39 -3.86
N GLY A 95 -4.33 -5.00 -4.88
CA GLY A 95 -4.50 -3.58 -5.21
C GLY A 95 -5.11 -2.76 -4.06
N CYS A 96 -6.05 -3.35 -3.29
CA CYS A 96 -6.60 -2.71 -2.10
C CYS A 96 -5.53 -2.43 -1.03
N ARG A 97 -4.49 -3.26 -0.89
CA ARG A 97 -3.40 -3.01 0.06
C ARG A 97 -2.56 -1.80 -0.36
N SER A 98 -2.30 -1.62 -1.65
CA SER A 98 -1.58 -0.44 -2.15
C SER A 98 -2.39 0.84 -1.93
N ILE A 99 -3.72 0.78 -2.11
CA ILE A 99 -4.62 1.92 -1.81
C ILE A 99 -4.71 2.18 -0.31
N ALA A 100 -4.68 1.15 0.54
CA ALA A 100 -4.64 1.33 1.99
C ALA A 100 -3.45 2.18 2.45
N MET A 101 -2.31 2.11 1.75
CA MET A 101 -1.14 2.96 2.03
C MET A 101 -1.42 4.44 1.73
N PHE A 102 -2.14 4.75 0.65
CA PHE A 102 -2.58 6.11 0.36
C PHE A 102 -3.51 6.65 1.45
N VAL A 103 -4.45 5.83 1.92
CA VAL A 103 -5.38 6.20 2.98
C VAL A 103 -4.64 6.43 4.29
N ARG A 104 -3.72 5.53 4.66
CA ARG A 104 -2.90 5.67 5.86
C ARG A 104 -2.10 6.97 5.85
N ASP A 105 -1.41 7.26 4.75
CA ASP A 105 -0.60 8.49 4.65
C ASP A 105 -1.50 9.72 4.67
N CYS A 106 -2.71 9.64 4.12
CA CYS A 106 -3.69 10.73 4.22
C CYS A 106 -4.19 10.95 5.66
N LEU A 107 -4.48 9.88 6.40
CA LEU A 107 -4.88 9.94 7.82
C LEU A 107 -3.77 10.50 8.70
N GLN A 108 -2.50 10.20 8.39
CA GLN A 108 -1.34 10.80 9.07
C GLN A 108 -1.27 12.32 8.88
N HIS A 109 -1.83 12.85 7.79
CA HIS A 109 -1.99 14.29 7.57
C HIS A 109 -3.27 14.86 8.23
N GLY A 110 -4.00 14.04 8.99
CA GLY A 110 -5.19 14.43 9.75
C GLY A 110 -6.49 14.49 8.95
N GLU A 111 -6.50 14.01 7.70
CA GLU A 111 -7.67 14.04 6.84
C GLU A 111 -8.59 12.86 7.12
N LYS A 112 -9.74 13.13 7.75
CA LYS A 112 -10.67 12.11 8.25
C LYS A 112 -11.70 11.64 7.23
N SER A 113 -11.84 12.32 6.09
CA SER A 113 -12.81 11.92 5.06
C SER A 113 -12.60 10.50 4.51
N VAL A 114 -11.40 9.94 4.71
CA VAL A 114 -11.03 8.57 4.29
C VAL A 114 -11.25 7.50 5.35
N GLU A 115 -11.72 7.82 6.55
CA GLU A 115 -11.88 6.84 7.66
C GLU A 115 -12.78 5.66 7.28
N ASN A 116 -13.78 5.88 6.41
CA ASN A 116 -14.71 4.87 5.92
C ASN A 116 -14.47 4.54 4.45
N TRP A 117 -13.22 4.55 3.96
CA TRP A 117 -12.92 4.28 2.55
C TRP A 117 -13.27 2.87 2.08
N ARG A 118 -13.32 1.91 3.02
CA ARG A 118 -13.80 0.56 2.75
C ARG A 118 -15.29 0.46 2.94
N ASP A 119 -15.96 -0.12 1.95
CA ASP A 119 -17.39 -0.41 1.94
C ASP A 119 -17.67 -1.61 1.04
N GLU A 120 -18.95 -1.94 0.83
CA GLU A 120 -19.37 -3.09 0.01
C GLU A 120 -18.85 -3.02 -1.44
N ASP A 121 -18.69 -1.81 -1.99
CA ASP A 121 -18.24 -1.56 -3.35
C ASP A 121 -16.72 -1.31 -3.45
N ASN A 122 -16.10 -0.91 -2.34
CA ASN A 122 -14.71 -0.48 -2.25
C ASN A 122 -13.96 -1.34 -1.25
N CYS A 123 -13.31 -2.40 -1.74
CA CYS A 123 -12.38 -3.19 -0.95
C CYS A 123 -12.94 -3.68 0.40
N PRO A 124 -14.09 -4.39 0.41
CA PRO A 124 -14.79 -4.77 1.62
C PRO A 124 -13.93 -5.61 2.57
N VAL A 125 -14.13 -5.41 3.87
CA VAL A 125 -13.48 -6.15 4.95
C VAL A 125 -14.54 -6.68 5.91
N GLU A 126 -14.43 -7.96 6.26
CA GLU A 126 -15.30 -8.60 7.24
C GLU A 126 -14.55 -8.83 8.56
N CYS A 127 -15.10 -8.28 9.64
CA CYS A 127 -14.57 -8.46 10.98
C CYS A 127 -15.44 -9.45 11.77
N SER A 128 -14.88 -10.59 12.17
CA SER A 128 -15.58 -11.59 12.99
C SER A 128 -15.50 -11.30 14.50
N GLY A 129 -16.32 -11.98 15.31
CA GLY A 129 -16.20 -11.93 16.78
C GLY A 129 -16.60 -10.59 17.41
N GLY A 130 -17.57 -9.88 16.81
CA GLY A 130 -18.07 -8.59 17.31
C GLY A 130 -17.10 -7.42 17.12
N ARG A 131 -16.03 -7.61 16.34
CA ARG A 131 -15.09 -6.55 15.96
C ARG A 131 -15.68 -5.66 14.88
N VAL A 132 -15.22 -4.40 14.84
CA VAL A 132 -15.59 -3.42 13.82
C VAL A 132 -14.33 -2.91 13.16
N TYR A 133 -14.40 -2.75 11.84
CA TYR A 133 -13.32 -2.18 11.05
C TYR A 133 -13.10 -0.70 11.38
N LYS A 134 -11.84 -0.28 11.44
CA LYS A 134 -11.40 1.11 11.50
C LYS A 134 -10.18 1.30 10.59
N ALA A 135 -10.23 2.31 9.70
CA ALA A 135 -9.06 2.69 8.91
C ALA A 135 -7.90 3.25 9.75
N CYS A 136 -8.20 3.77 10.94
CA CYS A 136 -7.26 4.30 11.93
C CYS A 136 -7.74 3.90 13.32
N GLY A 137 -7.47 2.65 13.70
CA GLY A 137 -7.66 2.11 15.04
C GLY A 137 -6.42 2.29 15.92
N PRO A 138 -6.54 2.16 17.24
CA PRO A 138 -5.38 2.23 18.13
C PRO A 138 -4.36 1.13 17.78
N ALA A 139 -3.07 1.49 17.66
CA ALA A 139 -2.00 0.56 17.27
C ALA A 139 -1.78 -0.59 18.27
N SER A 140 -2.21 -0.42 19.51
CA SER A 140 -2.27 -1.47 20.52
C SER A 140 -3.62 -1.43 21.23
N VAL A 141 -4.09 -2.57 21.72
CA VAL A 141 -5.30 -2.65 22.55
C VAL A 141 -5.04 -3.60 23.71
N ALA A 142 -5.66 -3.33 24.85
CA ALA A 142 -5.64 -4.26 25.96
C ALA A 142 -6.19 -5.62 25.53
N THR A 143 -5.45 -6.69 25.82
CA THR A 143 -5.90 -8.07 25.59
C THR A 143 -5.94 -8.81 26.91
N CYS A 144 -6.63 -9.96 26.95
CA CYS A 144 -6.65 -10.84 28.13
C CYS A 144 -5.22 -11.24 28.60
N MET A 145 -4.23 -11.24 27.69
CA MET A 145 -2.85 -11.60 28.01
C MET A 145 -2.00 -10.41 28.47
N THR A 146 -2.22 -9.21 27.91
CA THR A 146 -1.38 -8.04 28.14
C THR A 146 -1.92 -7.07 29.19
N GLY A 147 -3.21 -7.12 29.52
CA GLY A 147 -3.83 -6.17 30.45
C GLY A 147 -3.88 -4.75 29.88
N ASP A 148 -3.92 -3.73 30.76
CA ASP A 148 -3.94 -2.32 30.36
C ASP A 148 -2.62 -1.92 29.69
N ILE A 149 -2.72 -1.34 28.49
CA ILE A 149 -1.58 -0.83 27.72
C ILE A 149 -1.68 0.70 27.66
N GLU A 150 -0.58 1.42 27.89
CA GLU A 150 -0.50 2.84 27.56
C GLU A 150 -0.58 3.02 26.05
N LEU A 151 -1.73 3.51 25.60
CA LEU A 151 -1.98 3.79 24.19
C LEU A 151 -1.22 5.04 23.76
N LEU A 152 -0.20 4.86 22.92
CA LEU A 152 0.41 5.97 22.19
C LEU A 152 -0.62 6.54 21.20
N SER A 153 -1.21 7.68 21.54
CA SER A 153 -2.33 8.28 20.80
C SER A 153 -1.99 8.79 19.40
N SER A 154 -0.71 8.89 19.05
CA SER A 154 -0.23 9.39 17.76
C SER A 154 -0.06 8.32 16.69
N GLN A 155 -0.15 7.03 17.05
CA GLN A 155 0.01 5.92 16.11
C GLN A 155 -1.31 5.14 16.01
N CYS A 156 -1.82 5.04 14.79
CA CYS A 156 -2.98 4.24 14.48
C CYS A 156 -2.68 3.28 13.33
N GLU A 157 -3.38 2.16 13.32
CA GLU A 157 -3.28 1.12 12.31
C GLU A 157 -4.68 0.75 11.83
N GLU A 158 -4.77 0.32 10.57
CA GLU A 158 -6.01 -0.20 10.01
C GLU A 158 -6.31 -1.61 10.56
N GLY A 159 -7.55 -1.87 10.99
CA GLY A 159 -7.96 -3.19 11.51
C GLY A 159 -9.39 -3.30 11.98
#